data_AF-A0A1G1E349-F1
#
_entry.id   AF-A0A1G1E349-F1
#
_cell.length_a   1.000
_cell.length_b   1.000
_cell.length_c   1.000
_cell.angle_alpha   90.00
_cell.angle_beta   90.00
_cell.angle_gamma   90.00
#
_symmetry.space_group_name_H-M   'P 1'
#
loop_
_entity.id
_entity.type
_entity.pdbx_description
1 polymer ?
#
loop_
_entity_poly.entity_id
_entity_poly.type
_entity_poly.pdbx_seq_one_letter_code
_entity_poly.pdbx_strand_id
1 'polypeptide(L)'
;MEINRSVRLEGKDYIPSETTKDLLVLHHTVGGTALSTINFWKTDPNRIATAYVIERNGEIYEVFDPKYWAFHLGLKGTGGAVDKRSIGIEIASEGGLTQRDGKLYCFGKVSDRTLFTQEYYDHGMPWRGYRFFDAYSDAQISAVIELINQICDQFKIPRHTPANHFGADDSYRQFAGILGHHHLRPDKSDIHPGFAWQGVIEGCSLELI
;
A
#
# COMPACT_ATOMS: atom_id res chain seq x y z
N MET A 1 4.79 3.90 -19.07
CA MET A 1 3.64 3.88 -18.13
C MET A 1 2.85 5.18 -18.24
N GLU A 2 1.54 5.09 -18.37
CA GLU A 2 0.64 6.26 -18.29
C GLU A 2 0.17 6.41 -16.83
N ILE A 3 0.30 7.61 -16.27
CA ILE A 3 -0.19 7.93 -14.92
C ILE A 3 -1.43 8.78 -15.05
N ASN A 4 -2.56 8.26 -14.57
CA ASN A 4 -3.84 8.95 -14.56
C ASN A 4 -3.86 10.01 -13.45
N ARG A 5 -4.06 11.27 -13.85
CA ARG A 5 -4.15 12.44 -12.94
C ARG A 5 -5.53 13.11 -12.96
N SER A 6 -6.54 12.44 -13.53
CA SER A 6 -7.90 12.99 -13.69
C SER A 6 -8.69 13.03 -12.39
N VAL A 7 -8.31 12.22 -11.38
CA VAL A 7 -9.02 12.11 -10.09
C VAL A 7 -8.07 12.46 -8.93
N ARG A 8 -7.71 13.75 -8.82
CA ARG A 8 -6.88 14.25 -7.72
C ARG A 8 -7.69 14.63 -6.48
N LEU A 9 -7.00 14.55 -5.34
CA LEU A 9 -7.41 15.12 -4.08
C LEU A 9 -7.17 16.64 -4.06
N GLU A 10 -7.87 17.34 -3.16
CA GLU A 10 -7.71 18.78 -2.97
C GLU A 10 -6.66 19.07 -1.89
N GLY A 11 -6.12 20.29 -1.85
CA GLY A 11 -5.10 20.68 -0.87
C GLY A 11 -5.53 20.58 0.61
N LYS A 12 -6.83 20.36 0.88
CA LYS A 12 -7.36 20.08 2.22
C LYS A 12 -7.17 18.62 2.65
N ASP A 13 -6.97 17.70 1.70
CA ASP A 13 -6.94 16.24 1.92
C ASP A 13 -5.50 15.71 2.12
N TYR A 14 -4.48 16.52 1.81
CA TYR A 14 -3.06 16.24 2.03
C TYR A 14 -2.34 17.49 2.55
N ILE A 15 -1.03 17.41 2.81
CA ILE A 15 -0.21 18.53 3.23
C ILE A 15 0.65 18.99 2.04
N PRO A 16 0.36 20.15 1.41
CA PRO A 16 1.08 20.66 0.24
C PRO A 16 2.42 21.32 0.62
N SER A 17 3.21 20.64 1.45
CA SER A 17 4.57 21.04 1.83
C SER A 17 5.55 20.07 1.20
N GLU A 18 6.50 20.59 0.41
CA GLU A 18 7.52 19.78 -0.21
C GLU A 18 8.49 19.22 0.84
N THR A 19 8.92 17.98 0.65
CA THR A 19 9.74 17.22 1.60
C THR A 19 10.72 16.32 0.85
N THR A 20 11.90 16.08 1.41
CA THR A 20 12.85 15.09 0.86
C THR A 20 12.28 13.69 1.04
N LYS A 21 12.37 12.86 -0.01
CA LYS A 21 11.85 11.50 -0.03
C LYS A 21 12.98 10.49 -0.10
N ASP A 22 13.01 9.57 0.85
CA ASP A 22 14.00 8.51 0.96
C ASP A 22 13.37 7.14 1.25
N LEU A 23 12.03 7.09 1.39
CA LEU A 23 11.26 5.89 1.71
C LEU A 23 10.04 5.78 0.77
N LEU A 24 9.76 4.57 0.33
CA LEU A 24 8.53 4.19 -0.35
C LEU A 24 7.83 3.12 0.47
N VAL A 25 6.53 3.31 0.72
CA VAL A 25 5.73 2.36 1.52
C VAL A 25 4.59 1.81 0.69
N LEU A 26 4.55 0.49 0.56
CA LEU A 26 3.50 -0.27 -0.09
C LEU A 26 2.38 -0.58 0.91
N HIS A 27 1.15 -0.37 0.43
CA HIS A 27 -0.09 -0.59 1.16
C HIS A 27 -1.06 -1.42 0.32
N HIS A 28 -2.15 -1.83 0.95
CA HIS A 28 -3.37 -2.22 0.27
C HIS A 28 -4.56 -1.54 0.92
N THR A 29 -5.60 -1.31 0.13
CA THR A 29 -6.61 -0.30 0.50
C THR A 29 -7.60 -0.77 1.56
N VAL A 30 -7.74 -2.09 1.74
CA VAL A 30 -8.89 -2.69 2.44
C VAL A 30 -10.20 -2.12 1.84
N GLY A 31 -10.26 -2.08 0.51
CA GLY A 31 -11.33 -1.49 -0.27
C GLY A 31 -11.44 -2.10 -1.67
N GLY A 32 -12.62 -2.02 -2.28
CA GLY A 32 -12.92 -2.77 -3.50
C GLY A 32 -12.23 -2.25 -4.77
N THR A 33 -12.08 -0.93 -4.91
CA THR A 33 -11.51 -0.25 -6.11
C THR A 33 -10.68 0.97 -5.74
N ALA A 34 -9.77 1.39 -6.62
CA ALA A 34 -8.98 2.60 -6.43
C ALA A 34 -9.87 3.84 -6.28
N LEU A 35 -10.88 3.99 -7.14
CA LEU A 35 -11.82 5.12 -7.06
C LEU A 35 -12.63 5.13 -5.76
N SER A 36 -13.02 3.97 -5.22
CA SER A 36 -13.73 3.91 -3.95
C SER A 36 -12.88 4.45 -2.80
N THR A 37 -11.59 4.10 -2.78
CA THR A 37 -10.60 4.59 -1.80
C THR A 37 -10.36 6.09 -1.95
N ILE A 38 -10.16 6.57 -3.18
CA ILE A 38 -9.93 7.99 -3.46
C ILE A 38 -11.14 8.83 -3.04
N ASN A 39 -12.35 8.35 -3.34
CA ASN A 39 -13.57 9.05 -2.95
C ASN A 39 -13.78 9.04 -1.44
N PHE A 40 -13.39 7.98 -0.75
CA PHE A 40 -13.40 7.95 0.72
C PHE A 40 -12.47 9.02 1.31
N TRP A 41 -11.23 9.13 0.81
CA TRP A 41 -10.28 10.14 1.31
C TRP A 41 -10.75 11.57 1.16
N LYS A 42 -11.50 11.91 0.08
CA LYS A 42 -12.12 13.24 -0.10
C LYS A 42 -13.12 13.62 1.01
N THR A 43 -13.58 12.63 1.77
CA THR A 43 -14.52 12.80 2.89
C THR A 43 -13.86 12.70 4.26
N ASP A 44 -12.59 12.26 4.33
CA ASP A 44 -11.88 12.06 5.59
C ASP A 44 -11.31 13.39 6.12
N PRO A 45 -11.65 13.81 7.35
CA PRO A 45 -11.13 15.05 7.92
C PRO A 45 -9.67 14.95 8.39
N ASN A 46 -9.09 13.75 8.42
CA ASN A 46 -7.77 13.49 9.03
C ASN A 46 -6.61 13.59 8.03
N ARG A 47 -6.89 13.91 6.77
CA ARG A 47 -5.88 14.01 5.69
C ARG A 47 -5.11 12.70 5.50
N ILE A 48 -5.84 11.59 5.59
CA ILE A 48 -5.30 10.27 5.32
C ILE A 48 -5.33 10.03 3.82
N ALA A 49 -4.16 9.79 3.21
CA ALA A 49 -4.03 9.44 1.81
C ALA A 49 -2.62 8.93 1.48
N THR A 50 -2.48 8.25 0.35
CA THR A 50 -1.18 8.00 -0.31
C THR A 50 -1.10 8.75 -1.64
N ALA A 51 0.10 8.98 -2.16
CA ALA A 51 0.27 9.73 -3.42
C ALA A 51 -0.28 8.96 -4.62
N TYR A 52 -0.20 7.62 -4.56
CA TYR A 52 -0.64 6.74 -5.62
C TYR A 52 -1.64 5.70 -5.14
N VAL A 53 -2.57 5.33 -6.04
CA VAL A 53 -3.45 4.16 -5.90
C VAL A 53 -3.43 3.38 -7.21
N ILE A 54 -3.22 2.07 -7.13
CA ILE A 54 -3.19 1.15 -8.28
C ILE A 54 -4.47 0.33 -8.30
N GLU A 55 -5.23 0.42 -9.39
CA GLU A 55 -6.45 -0.33 -9.62
C GLU A 55 -6.16 -1.81 -9.97
N ARG A 56 -7.17 -2.68 -9.84
CA ARG A 56 -7.06 -4.13 -10.13
C ARG A 56 -6.56 -4.46 -11.53
N ASN A 57 -6.81 -3.59 -12.51
CA ASN A 57 -6.35 -3.74 -13.89
C ASN A 57 -4.94 -3.16 -14.13
N GLY A 58 -4.26 -2.67 -13.09
CA GLY A 58 -2.94 -2.05 -13.19
C GLY A 58 -2.97 -0.55 -13.54
N GLU A 59 -4.13 0.08 -13.70
CA GLU A 59 -4.20 1.53 -13.90
C GLU A 59 -3.70 2.27 -12.65
N ILE A 60 -2.85 3.27 -12.86
CA ILE A 60 -2.20 4.01 -11.79
C ILE A 60 -2.78 5.41 -11.69
N TYR A 61 -3.33 5.72 -10.53
CA TYR A 61 -3.83 7.04 -10.18
C TYR A 61 -2.81 7.77 -9.33
N GLU A 62 -2.35 8.94 -9.79
CA GLU A 62 -1.61 9.90 -8.96
C GLU A 62 -2.56 10.96 -8.43
N VAL A 63 -2.85 10.87 -7.14
CA VAL A 63 -3.95 11.60 -6.51
C VAL A 63 -3.50 12.90 -5.84
N PHE A 64 -2.20 13.06 -5.63
CA PHE A 64 -1.52 14.34 -5.39
C PHE A 64 -0.03 14.22 -5.78
N ASP A 65 0.67 15.34 -5.93
CA ASP A 65 2.09 15.33 -6.31
C ASP A 65 2.94 14.66 -5.21
N PRO A 66 3.69 13.58 -5.51
CA PRO A 66 4.45 12.80 -4.52
C PRO A 66 5.57 13.57 -3.80
N LYS A 67 5.93 14.79 -4.23
CA LYS A 67 6.85 15.64 -3.46
C LYS A 67 6.21 16.19 -2.18
N TYR A 68 4.88 16.21 -2.13
CA TYR A 68 4.07 16.52 -0.95
C TYR A 68 3.84 15.27 -0.10
N TRP A 69 3.03 15.37 0.95
CA TRP A 69 2.79 14.23 1.86
C TRP A 69 1.40 14.27 2.47
N ALA A 70 0.95 13.12 2.96
CA ALA A 70 -0.27 12.92 3.73
C ALA A 70 0.01 11.93 4.87
N PHE A 71 -0.89 11.77 5.82
CA PHE A 71 -0.73 10.74 6.86
C PHE A 71 -1.14 9.38 6.30
N HIS A 72 -0.28 8.37 6.38
CA HIS A 72 -0.62 7.02 5.89
C HIS A 72 -0.06 5.88 6.74
N LEU A 73 0.87 6.15 7.67
CA LEU A 73 1.52 5.13 8.49
C LEU A 73 0.87 4.94 9.87
N GLY A 74 0.15 5.96 10.34
CA GLY A 74 -0.48 5.98 11.66
C GLY A 74 0.51 5.78 12.82
N LEU A 75 1.80 6.08 12.62
CA LEU A 75 2.85 5.90 13.62
C LEU A 75 2.67 6.91 14.76
N LYS A 76 2.42 6.41 15.97
CA LYS A 76 2.20 7.27 17.14
C LYS A 76 3.51 7.91 17.59
N GLY A 77 3.44 9.16 18.06
CA GLY A 77 4.57 9.88 18.65
C GLY A 77 5.62 10.39 17.66
N THR A 78 5.46 10.20 16.34
CA THR A 78 6.42 10.67 15.33
C THR A 78 6.13 12.08 14.81
N GLY A 79 4.92 12.61 15.07
CA GLY A 79 4.48 13.88 14.46
C GLY A 79 4.49 13.87 12.92
N GLY A 80 4.33 12.68 12.32
CA GLY A 80 4.40 12.48 10.87
C GLY A 80 5.81 12.52 10.28
N ALA A 81 6.86 12.41 11.09
CA ALA A 81 8.24 12.47 10.61
C ALA A 81 8.54 11.42 9.53
N VAL A 82 8.01 10.20 9.69
CA VAL A 82 8.19 9.13 8.69
C VAL A 82 7.26 9.36 7.48
N ASP A 83 6.00 9.74 7.69
CA ASP A 83 5.05 10.06 6.61
C ASP A 83 5.57 11.17 5.67
N LYS A 84 6.24 12.19 6.24
CA LYS A 84 6.85 13.29 5.49
C LYS A 84 7.92 12.81 4.51
N ARG A 85 8.76 11.87 4.91
CA ARG A 85 9.87 11.37 4.08
C ARG A 85 9.47 10.20 3.19
N SER A 86 8.25 9.67 3.35
CA SER A 86 7.75 8.57 2.54
C SER A 86 6.86 9.00 1.37
N ILE A 87 6.83 8.15 0.34
CA ILE A 87 5.81 8.11 -0.70
C ILE A 87 5.02 6.82 -0.51
N GLY A 88 3.71 6.94 -0.25
CA GLY A 88 2.81 5.80 -0.17
C GLY A 88 2.29 5.37 -1.55
N ILE A 89 2.15 4.06 -1.76
CA ILE A 89 1.41 3.45 -2.87
C ILE A 89 0.37 2.51 -2.28
N GLU A 90 -0.90 2.76 -2.60
CA GLU A 90 -2.00 1.87 -2.27
C GLU A 90 -2.32 0.95 -3.45
N ILE A 91 -2.63 -0.31 -3.17
CA ILE A 91 -3.05 -1.30 -4.18
C ILE A 91 -4.48 -1.71 -3.85
N ALA A 92 -5.40 -1.54 -4.81
CA ALA A 92 -6.81 -1.89 -4.64
C ALA A 92 -6.96 -3.37 -4.26
N SER A 93 -7.40 -3.62 -3.03
CA SER A 93 -7.58 -4.96 -2.48
C SER A 93 -8.45 -4.88 -1.23
N GLU A 94 -9.35 -5.85 -1.08
CA GLU A 94 -10.19 -5.99 0.11
C GLU A 94 -9.42 -6.51 1.34
N GLY A 95 -8.14 -6.88 1.15
CA GLY A 95 -7.23 -7.27 2.22
C GLY A 95 -7.57 -8.61 2.86
N GLY A 96 -7.49 -8.68 4.19
CA GLY A 96 -7.76 -9.90 4.96
C GLY A 96 -9.23 -10.33 4.94
N LEU A 97 -9.47 -11.60 4.64
CA LEU A 97 -10.80 -12.20 4.48
C LEU A 97 -11.16 -13.10 5.68
N THR A 98 -12.43 -13.04 6.08
CA THR A 98 -12.99 -13.87 7.15
C THR A 98 -13.75 -15.05 6.58
N GLN A 99 -13.41 -16.28 7.00
CA GLN A 99 -14.14 -17.47 6.57
C GLN A 99 -15.33 -17.77 7.50
N ARG A 100 -16.51 -18.02 6.93
CA ARG A 100 -17.71 -18.51 7.61
C ARG A 100 -18.46 -19.46 6.68
N ASP A 101 -18.79 -20.65 7.19
CA ASP A 101 -19.56 -21.68 6.45
C ASP A 101 -19.02 -21.96 5.04
N GLY A 102 -17.69 -22.05 4.92
CA GLY A 102 -17.00 -22.32 3.65
C GLY A 102 -16.93 -21.13 2.68
N LYS A 103 -17.49 -19.97 3.03
CA LYS A 103 -17.45 -18.74 2.24
C LYS A 103 -16.48 -17.72 2.85
N LEU A 104 -15.96 -16.82 2.02
CA LEU A 104 -15.07 -15.74 2.43
C LEU A 104 -15.80 -14.41 2.42
N TYR A 105 -15.48 -13.56 3.38
CA TYR A 105 -16.10 -12.25 3.53
C TYR A 105 -15.07 -11.16 3.81
N CYS A 106 -15.23 -10.00 3.19
CA CYS A 106 -14.40 -8.83 3.44
C CYS A 106 -14.87 -8.00 4.64
N PHE A 107 -13.99 -7.09 5.08
CA PHE A 107 -14.28 -6.06 6.10
C PHE A 107 -14.78 -6.61 7.45
N GLY A 108 -14.52 -7.88 7.74
CA GLY A 108 -14.92 -8.54 8.99
C GLY A 108 -16.44 -8.67 9.19
N LYS A 109 -17.25 -8.49 8.13
CA LYS A 109 -18.72 -8.51 8.22
C LYS A 109 -19.29 -9.62 7.35
N VAL A 110 -20.24 -10.38 7.87
CA VAL A 110 -20.93 -11.46 7.13
C VAL A 110 -22.23 -10.92 6.56
N SER A 111 -22.29 -10.73 5.24
CA SER A 111 -23.48 -10.30 4.51
C SER A 111 -23.30 -10.54 3.01
N ASP A 112 -24.37 -10.48 2.23
CA ASP A 112 -24.27 -10.60 0.76
C ASP A 112 -23.41 -9.48 0.14
N ARG A 113 -23.38 -8.29 0.76
CA ARG A 113 -22.57 -7.15 0.29
C ARG A 113 -21.08 -7.31 0.54
N THR A 114 -20.72 -8.22 1.43
CA THR A 114 -19.32 -8.46 1.83
C THR A 114 -18.87 -9.86 1.47
N LEU A 115 -19.69 -10.62 0.73
CA LEU A 115 -19.32 -11.92 0.21
C LEU A 115 -18.22 -11.74 -0.84
N PHE A 116 -17.05 -12.32 -0.56
CA PHE A 116 -15.92 -12.29 -1.46
C PHE A 116 -16.01 -13.45 -2.46
N THR A 117 -15.97 -13.13 -3.75
CA THR A 117 -16.16 -14.10 -4.84
C THR A 117 -15.02 -14.09 -5.86
N GLN A 118 -13.98 -13.30 -5.63
CA GLN A 118 -12.82 -13.19 -6.53
C GLN A 118 -11.72 -14.20 -6.14
N GLU A 119 -10.58 -14.17 -6.83
CA GLU A 119 -9.41 -14.97 -6.46
C GLU A 119 -8.85 -14.51 -5.11
N TYR A 120 -8.44 -15.48 -4.30
CA TYR A 120 -7.86 -15.24 -2.99
C TYR A 120 -6.56 -16.02 -2.83
N TYR A 121 -5.68 -15.48 -1.99
CA TYR A 121 -4.49 -16.14 -1.51
C TYR A 121 -4.78 -16.82 -0.16
N ASP A 122 -4.61 -18.14 -0.08
CA ASP A 122 -4.58 -18.88 1.18
C ASP A 122 -3.14 -18.94 1.69
N HIS A 123 -2.86 -18.22 2.78
CA HIS A 123 -1.54 -18.26 3.42
C HIS A 123 -1.25 -19.61 4.10
N GLY A 124 -2.26 -20.48 4.26
CA GLY A 124 -2.16 -21.78 4.93
C GLY A 124 -2.24 -21.68 6.45
N MET A 125 -1.84 -20.55 7.03
CA MET A 125 -1.92 -20.26 8.46
C MET A 125 -2.34 -18.81 8.74
N PRO A 126 -2.82 -18.49 9.94
CA PRO A 126 -3.11 -17.10 10.29
C PRO A 126 -1.85 -16.24 10.33
N TRP A 127 -1.91 -15.07 9.69
CA TRP A 127 -0.94 -13.99 9.76
C TRP A 127 -1.68 -12.69 10.06
N ARG A 128 -1.35 -12.07 11.20
CA ARG A 128 -1.93 -10.79 11.65
C ARG A 128 -3.48 -10.78 11.63
N GLY A 129 -4.08 -11.88 12.07
CA GLY A 129 -5.53 -12.04 12.22
C GLY A 129 -6.23 -12.71 11.04
N TYR A 130 -5.55 -12.93 9.91
CA TYR A 130 -6.17 -13.47 8.69
C TYR A 130 -5.38 -14.64 8.11
N ARG A 131 -6.07 -15.63 7.58
CA ARG A 131 -5.47 -16.73 6.80
C ARG A 131 -5.63 -16.50 5.30
N PHE A 132 -6.79 -16.00 4.90
CA PHE A 132 -7.15 -15.76 3.51
C PHE A 132 -7.05 -14.27 3.22
N PHE A 133 -6.59 -13.93 2.03
CA PHE A 133 -6.44 -12.54 1.57
C PHE A 133 -6.93 -12.42 0.13
N ASP A 134 -7.48 -11.28 -0.23
CA ASP A 134 -7.76 -10.95 -1.63
C ASP A 134 -6.46 -10.94 -2.46
N ALA A 135 -6.42 -11.69 -3.56
CA ALA A 135 -5.19 -11.86 -4.33
C ALA A 135 -4.85 -10.60 -5.15
N TYR A 136 -3.56 -10.27 -5.23
CA TYR A 136 -3.07 -9.25 -6.16
C TYR A 136 -3.02 -9.81 -7.58
N SER A 137 -3.45 -9.03 -8.57
CA SER A 137 -3.36 -9.42 -9.98
C SER A 137 -1.96 -9.19 -10.55
N ASP A 138 -1.60 -9.92 -11.61
CA ASP A 138 -0.34 -9.71 -12.33
C ASP A 138 -0.21 -8.28 -12.89
N ALA A 139 -1.33 -7.67 -13.28
CA ALA A 139 -1.37 -6.30 -13.75
C ALA A 139 -1.03 -5.30 -12.63
N GLN A 140 -1.51 -5.56 -11.40
CA GLN A 140 -1.13 -4.76 -10.24
C GLN A 140 0.35 -4.91 -9.91
N ILE A 141 0.88 -6.14 -9.90
CA ILE A 141 2.31 -6.36 -9.62
C ILE A 141 3.19 -5.69 -10.68
N SER A 142 2.82 -5.78 -11.96
CA SER A 142 3.54 -5.10 -13.06
C SER A 142 3.52 -3.58 -12.90
N ALA A 143 2.36 -3.01 -12.57
CA ALA A 143 2.21 -1.57 -12.31
C ALA A 143 3.04 -1.10 -11.10
N VAL A 144 3.09 -1.92 -10.03
CA VAL A 144 3.94 -1.63 -8.85
C VAL A 144 5.41 -1.58 -9.25
N ILE A 145 5.88 -2.53 -10.05
CA ILE A 145 7.29 -2.59 -10.51
C ILE A 145 7.64 -1.33 -11.34
N GLU A 146 6.80 -1.00 -12.32
CA GLU A 146 7.02 0.19 -13.15
C GLU A 146 7.03 1.48 -12.31
N LEU A 147 6.09 1.60 -11.36
CA LEU A 147 5.95 2.78 -10.52
C LEU A 147 7.08 2.93 -9.51
N ILE A 148 7.51 1.84 -8.86
CA ILE A 148 8.66 1.86 -7.94
C ILE A 148 9.91 2.34 -8.69
N ASN A 149 10.18 1.79 -9.89
CA ASN A 149 11.33 2.19 -10.69
C ASN A 149 11.30 3.69 -11.02
N GLN A 150 10.17 4.20 -11.48
CA GLN A 150 10.01 5.63 -11.78
C GLN A 150 10.23 6.51 -10.54
N ILE A 151 9.63 6.15 -9.40
CA ILE A 151 9.74 6.92 -8.15
C ILE A 151 11.18 6.90 -7.64
N CYS A 152 11.85 5.74 -7.65
CA CYS A 152 13.25 5.62 -7.24
C CYS A 152 14.16 6.51 -8.10
N ASP A 153 13.95 6.54 -9.42
CA ASP A 153 14.74 7.37 -10.32
C ASP A 153 14.48 8.87 -10.13
N GLN A 154 13.21 9.24 -9.92
CA GLN A 154 12.80 10.64 -9.73
C GLN A 154 13.29 11.21 -8.39
N PHE A 155 13.09 10.47 -7.29
CA PHE A 155 13.35 10.94 -5.93
C PHE A 155 14.69 10.47 -5.36
N LYS A 156 15.43 9.64 -6.11
CA LYS A 156 16.69 9.02 -5.66
C LYS A 156 16.53 8.19 -4.39
N ILE A 157 15.37 7.55 -4.23
CA ILE A 157 15.12 6.58 -3.16
C ILE A 157 16.02 5.36 -3.40
N PRO A 158 16.78 4.89 -2.38
CA PRO A 158 17.61 3.70 -2.52
C PRO A 158 16.80 2.47 -2.93
N ARG A 159 17.35 1.63 -3.82
CA ARG A 159 16.71 0.37 -4.24
C ARG A 159 16.99 -0.73 -3.23
N HIS A 160 16.58 -0.53 -1.98
CA HIS A 160 16.80 -1.48 -0.91
C HIS A 160 15.46 -1.98 -0.35
N THR A 161 15.41 -3.22 0.13
CA THR A 161 14.29 -3.75 0.90
C THR A 161 14.80 -4.74 1.95
N PRO A 162 14.12 -4.91 3.09
CA PRO A 162 14.58 -5.87 4.11
C PRO A 162 14.63 -7.30 3.59
N ALA A 163 15.57 -8.11 4.08
CA ALA A 163 15.61 -9.54 3.78
C ALA A 163 14.39 -10.32 4.35
N ASN A 164 13.78 -9.84 5.44
CA ASN A 164 12.60 -10.44 6.05
C ASN A 164 11.34 -9.62 5.75
N HIS A 165 10.53 -10.08 4.78
CA HIS A 165 9.28 -9.41 4.40
C HIS A 165 8.06 -9.72 5.26
N PHE A 166 8.21 -10.37 6.42
CA PHE A 166 7.09 -10.69 7.32
C PHE A 166 7.18 -9.98 8.68
N GLY A 167 8.40 -9.64 9.09
CA GLY A 167 8.70 -9.01 10.37
C GLY A 167 8.28 -7.54 10.42
N ALA A 168 8.06 -7.05 11.63
CA ALA A 168 7.99 -5.63 11.93
C ALA A 168 9.13 -5.28 12.88
N ASP A 169 9.75 -4.12 12.69
CA ASP A 169 10.83 -3.63 13.54
C ASP A 169 10.78 -2.10 13.61
N ASP A 170 10.91 -1.55 14.82
CA ASP A 170 10.89 -0.10 15.03
C ASP A 170 12.09 0.62 14.39
N SER A 171 13.20 -0.08 14.15
CA SER A 171 14.34 0.45 13.41
C SER A 171 13.99 0.81 11.96
N TYR A 172 12.96 0.18 11.37
CA TYR A 172 12.51 0.51 10.02
C TYR A 172 11.94 1.93 9.90
N ARG A 173 11.64 2.59 11.02
CA ARG A 173 11.29 4.02 11.03
C ARG A 173 12.42 4.92 10.52
N GLN A 174 13.67 4.45 10.50
CA GLN A 174 14.82 5.14 9.92
C GLN A 174 15.31 4.52 8.59
N PHE A 175 14.61 3.51 8.06
CA PHE A 175 14.99 2.83 6.83
C PHE A 175 14.86 3.74 5.61
N ALA A 176 15.78 3.65 4.67
CA ALA A 176 15.70 4.28 3.36
C ALA A 176 15.62 3.21 2.27
N GLY A 177 14.55 3.23 1.47
CA GLY A 177 14.25 2.24 0.45
C GLY A 177 12.77 1.90 0.35
N ILE A 178 12.44 0.61 0.14
CA ILE A 178 11.10 0.10 -0.09
C ILE A 178 10.67 -0.79 1.08
N LEU A 179 9.54 -0.44 1.69
CA LEU A 179 8.89 -1.23 2.74
C LEU A 179 7.43 -1.52 2.38
N GLY A 180 6.89 -2.63 2.85
CA GLY A 180 5.45 -2.75 3.14
C GLY A 180 5.09 -2.08 4.48
N HIS A 181 3.86 -1.57 4.62
CA HIS A 181 3.40 -0.90 5.85
C HIS A 181 3.49 -1.79 7.10
N HIS A 182 3.30 -3.09 6.93
CA HIS A 182 3.41 -4.12 7.97
C HIS A 182 4.81 -4.18 8.61
N HIS A 183 5.87 -3.73 7.93
CA HIS A 183 7.21 -3.63 8.52
C HIS A 183 7.29 -2.55 9.59
N LEU A 184 6.54 -1.46 9.42
CA LEU A 184 6.52 -0.32 10.35
C LEU A 184 5.52 -0.52 11.49
N ARG A 185 4.54 -1.41 11.32
CA ARG A 185 3.40 -1.57 12.22
C ARG A 185 3.05 -3.05 12.39
N PRO A 186 3.35 -3.70 13.53
CA PRO A 186 3.08 -5.13 13.73
C PRO A 186 1.58 -5.49 13.71
N ASP A 187 0.69 -4.53 13.96
CA ASP A 187 -0.76 -4.71 13.93
C ASP A 187 -1.38 -4.64 12.52
N LYS A 188 -0.63 -4.15 11.53
CA LYS A 188 -1.11 -3.94 10.16
C LYS A 188 -0.97 -5.18 9.30
N SER A 189 -1.93 -5.49 8.45
CA SER A 189 -1.87 -6.65 7.54
C SER A 189 -1.63 -6.27 6.08
N ASP A 190 -1.36 -4.99 5.81
CA ASP A 190 -0.95 -4.47 4.51
C ASP A 190 0.56 -4.20 4.49
N ILE A 191 1.32 -4.61 3.48
CA ILE A 191 0.93 -5.46 2.36
C ILE A 191 0.95 -6.94 2.81
N HIS A 192 -0.01 -7.76 2.36
CA HIS A 192 -0.18 -9.11 2.93
C HIS A 192 0.81 -10.14 2.34
N PRO A 193 0.94 -11.35 2.93
CA PRO A 193 1.92 -12.37 2.55
C PRO A 193 1.86 -12.89 1.11
N GLY A 194 0.74 -12.64 0.42
CA GLY A 194 0.54 -13.03 -0.97
C GLY A 194 1.15 -12.04 -1.96
N PHE A 195 1.74 -10.95 -1.49
CA PHE A 195 2.43 -10.00 -2.36
C PHE A 195 3.69 -10.60 -2.96
N ALA A 196 3.89 -10.37 -4.26
CA ALA A 196 4.98 -10.95 -5.04
C ALA A 196 6.32 -10.23 -4.83
N TRP A 197 6.82 -10.21 -3.59
CA TRP A 197 8.10 -9.57 -3.23
C TRP A 197 9.25 -10.01 -4.13
N GLN A 198 9.37 -11.30 -4.45
CA GLN A 198 10.43 -11.81 -5.34
C GLN A 198 10.39 -11.15 -6.73
N GLY A 199 9.20 -11.06 -7.34
CA GLY A 199 9.04 -10.42 -8.65
C GLY A 199 9.35 -8.92 -8.58
N VAL A 200 9.00 -8.25 -7.48
CA VAL A 200 9.32 -6.83 -7.27
C VAL A 200 10.82 -6.61 -7.05
N ILE A 201 11.49 -7.49 -6.29
CA ILE A 201 12.94 -7.44 -6.07
C ILE A 201 13.67 -7.56 -7.40
N GLU A 202 13.30 -8.55 -8.23
CA GLU A 202 13.90 -8.75 -9.55
C GLU A 202 13.58 -7.59 -10.50
N GLY A 203 12.30 -7.23 -10.63
CA GLY A 203 11.84 -6.19 -11.55
C GLY A 203 12.33 -4.78 -11.24
N CYS A 204 12.61 -4.48 -9.96
CA CYS A 204 13.15 -3.19 -9.53
C CYS A 204 14.65 -3.23 -9.23
N SER A 205 15.30 -4.39 -9.37
CA SER A 205 16.70 -4.62 -8.99
C SER A 205 16.98 -4.16 -7.54
N LEU A 206 16.14 -4.60 -6.60
CA LEU A 206 16.29 -4.26 -5.18
C LEU A 206 17.40 -5.10 -4.52
N GLU A 207 18.22 -4.44 -3.72
CA GLU A 207 19.15 -5.10 -2.82
C GLU A 207 18.43 -5.49 -1.51
N LEU A 208 18.68 -6.72 -1.06
CA LEU A 208 18.22 -7.19 0.24
C LEU A 208 19.20 -6.75 1.32
N ILE A 209 18.71 -6.04 2.33
CA ILE A 209 19.49 -5.55 3.48
C ILE A 209 18.94 -6.02 4.82
#